data_AF-A0A7K0PCW1-F1
#
_entry.id   AF-A0A7K0PCW1-F1
#
_cell.length_a   1.000
_cell.length_b   1.000
_cell.length_c   1.000
_cell.angle_alpha   90.00
_cell.angle_beta   90.00
_cell.angle_gamma   90.00
#
_symmetry.space_group_name_H-M   'P 1'
#
loop_
_entity.id
_entity.type
_entity.pdbx_description
1 polymer ?
#
loop_
_entity_poly.entity_id
_entity_poly.type
_entity_poly.pdbx_seq_one_letter_code
_entity_poly.pdbx_strand_id
1 'polypeptide(L)'
;MSDPGPATQDSTPPRPPLHAAPSADRDLRSLGAAVTDALLHPAGRPGALQRELRSIAAAASRSSGHDAEVHRILVDVGVAHEHLDGPRPLRAYASARRRTVAGPAARALLDGVLGRLEQVGDGPVRLA
;
A
#
# COMPACT_ATOMS: atom_id res chain seq x y z
N MET A 1 13.37 39.19 53.49
CA MET A 1 12.21 38.28 53.35
C MET A 1 11.79 38.32 51.88
N SER A 2 11.53 37.15 51.32
CA SER A 2 11.72 36.78 49.91
C SER A 2 10.82 37.48 48.87
N ASP A 3 11.44 37.75 47.72
CA ASP A 3 10.82 37.89 46.39
C ASP A 3 9.96 36.66 46.03
N PRO A 4 8.81 36.83 45.37
CA PRO A 4 8.27 35.81 44.48
C PRO A 4 8.61 36.17 43.02
N GLY A 5 9.67 35.55 42.47
CA GLY A 5 9.95 35.57 41.05
C GLY A 5 8.88 34.81 40.24
N PRO A 6 8.65 35.16 38.95
CA PRO A 6 7.64 34.52 38.13
C PRO A 6 8.06 33.09 37.76
N ALA A 7 7.23 32.11 38.08
CA ALA A 7 7.36 30.76 37.54
C ALA A 7 6.94 30.77 36.06
N THR A 8 7.91 30.98 35.18
CA THR A 8 7.74 30.78 33.73
C THR A 8 7.45 29.29 33.51
N GLN A 9 6.17 28.95 33.34
CA GLN A 9 5.75 27.64 32.87
C GLN A 9 6.23 27.48 31.43
N ASP A 10 7.30 26.71 31.30
CA ASP A 10 7.89 26.24 30.06
C ASP A 10 6.82 25.54 29.22
N SER A 11 6.17 26.30 28.35
CA SER A 11 5.13 25.83 27.44
C SER A 11 5.80 25.13 26.26
N THR A 12 6.46 24.00 26.53
CA THR A 12 6.86 23.09 25.47
C THR A 12 5.58 22.43 24.94
N PRO A 13 5.16 22.67 23.69
CA PRO A 13 4.01 21.98 23.12
C PRO A 13 4.25 20.47 23.17
N PRO A 14 3.25 19.64 23.51
CA PRO A 14 3.43 18.20 23.56
C PRO A 14 3.88 17.73 22.17
N ARG A 15 5.10 17.17 22.08
CA ARG A 15 5.52 16.48 20.86
C ARG A 15 4.49 15.38 20.59
N PRO A 16 3.87 15.34 19.40
CA PRO A 16 2.94 14.27 19.07
C PRO A 16 3.67 12.92 19.17
N PRO A 17 2.99 11.84 19.56
CA PRO A 17 3.61 10.53 19.69
C PRO A 17 4.16 10.11 18.32
N LEU A 18 5.42 9.69 18.29
CA LEU A 18 6.11 9.15 17.11
C LEU A 18 5.63 7.72 16.79
N HIS A 19 4.31 7.50 16.81
CA HIS A 19 3.66 6.22 16.55
C HIS A 19 2.82 6.28 15.25
N ALA A 20 3.47 6.49 14.11
CA ALA A 20 2.83 6.33 12.81
C ALA A 20 3.20 5.00 12.10
N ALA A 21 4.14 4.22 12.64
CA ALA A 21 4.76 3.12 11.90
C ALA A 21 3.92 1.81 11.77
N PRO A 22 3.14 1.34 12.75
CA PRO A 22 2.47 0.04 12.62
C PRO A 22 1.14 0.09 11.84
N SER A 23 0.44 1.24 11.82
CA SER A 23 -0.81 1.39 11.08
C SER A 23 -0.56 1.54 9.59
N ALA A 24 0.38 2.40 9.19
CA ALA A 24 0.69 2.64 7.78
C ALA A 24 1.16 1.37 7.05
N ASP A 25 2.02 0.55 7.69
CA ASP A 25 2.46 -0.73 7.12
C ASP A 25 1.33 -1.75 6.99
N ARG A 26 0.40 -1.78 7.94
CA ARG A 26 -0.80 -2.64 7.87
C ARG A 26 -1.73 -2.15 6.77
N ASP A 27 -1.91 -0.84 6.65
CA ASP A 27 -2.74 -0.22 5.63
C ASP A 27 -2.18 -0.51 4.24
N LEU A 28 -0.87 -0.34 4.04
CA LEU A 28 -0.21 -0.62 2.77
C LEU A 28 -0.25 -2.10 2.40
N ARG A 29 -0.11 -3.01 3.37
CA ARG A 29 -0.35 -4.45 3.14
C ARG A 29 -1.79 -4.72 2.71
N SER A 30 -2.76 -4.10 3.38
CA SER A 30 -4.18 -4.24 3.04
C SER A 30 -4.47 -3.68 1.63
N LEU A 31 -3.85 -2.57 1.26
CA LEU A 31 -3.99 -1.95 -0.05
C LEU A 31 -3.31 -2.78 -1.15
N GLY A 32 -2.18 -3.44 -0.85
CA GLY A 32 -1.53 -4.40 -1.74
C GLY A 32 -2.43 -5.61 -2.03
N ALA A 33 -3.14 -6.11 -1.02
CA ALA A 33 -4.15 -7.16 -1.21
C ALA A 33 -5.34 -6.64 -2.03
N ALA A 34 -5.85 -5.45 -1.72
CA ALA A 34 -7.00 -4.85 -2.42
C ALA A 34 -6.73 -4.60 -3.91
N VAL A 35 -5.54 -4.10 -4.28
CA VAL A 35 -5.18 -3.93 -5.70
C VAL A 35 -5.12 -5.28 -6.41
N THR A 36 -4.61 -6.31 -5.74
CA THR A 36 -4.56 -7.66 -6.28
C THR A 36 -5.97 -8.22 -6.51
N ASP A 37 -6.89 -8.00 -5.56
CA ASP A 37 -8.28 -8.44 -5.69
C ASP A 37 -9.03 -7.74 -6.82
N ALA A 38 -8.88 -6.41 -6.92
CA ALA A 38 -9.51 -5.62 -7.99
C ALA A 38 -9.06 -6.13 -9.37
N LEU A 39 -7.78 -6.46 -9.53
CA LEU A 39 -7.21 -6.97 -10.78
C LEU A 39 -7.69 -8.39 -11.09
N LEU A 40 -7.71 -9.30 -10.11
CA LEU A 40 -8.07 -10.70 -10.34
C LEU A 40 -9.58 -10.93 -10.45
N HIS A 41 -10.37 -10.07 -9.80
CA HIS A 41 -11.83 -10.17 -9.73
C HIS A 41 -12.47 -8.82 -10.09
N PRO A 42 -12.28 -8.33 -11.33
CA PRO A 42 -12.80 -7.03 -11.71
C PRO A 42 -14.32 -7.03 -11.60
N ALA A 43 -14.87 -6.02 -10.93
CA ALA A 43 -16.30 -5.84 -10.91
C ALA A 43 -16.82 -5.77 -12.35
N GLY A 44 -17.79 -6.62 -12.71
CA GLY A 44 -18.35 -6.77 -14.07
C GLY A 44 -19.09 -5.54 -14.62
N ARG A 45 -18.86 -4.34 -14.07
CA ARG A 45 -19.41 -3.08 -14.54
C ARG A 45 -18.34 -2.29 -15.31
N PRO A 46 -18.70 -1.66 -16.44
CA PRO A 46 -17.76 -0.84 -17.20
C PRO A 46 -17.16 0.28 -16.33
N GLY A 47 -15.83 0.41 -16.39
CA GLY A 47 -15.05 1.40 -15.64
C GLY A 47 -15.00 1.20 -14.12
N ALA A 48 -15.54 0.10 -13.57
CA ALA A 48 -15.49 -0.15 -12.12
C ALA A 48 -14.05 -0.42 -11.65
N LEU A 49 -13.32 -1.26 -12.39
CA LEU A 49 -11.90 -1.52 -12.13
C LEU A 49 -11.08 -0.23 -12.06
N GLN A 50 -11.23 0.65 -13.04
CA GLN A 50 -10.45 1.89 -13.09
C GLN A 50 -10.78 2.84 -11.93
N ARG A 51 -12.05 2.91 -11.50
CA ARG A 51 -12.45 3.67 -10.30
C ARG A 51 -11.88 3.08 -9.02
N GLU A 52 -11.90 1.76 -8.91
CA GLU A 52 -11.38 1.03 -7.76
C GLU A 52 -9.86 1.18 -7.63
N LEU A 53 -9.11 0.98 -8.73
CA LEU A 53 -7.67 1.22 -8.78
C LEU A 53 -7.32 2.68 -8.42
N ARG A 54 -8.09 3.65 -8.91
CA ARG A 54 -7.89 5.07 -8.56
C ARG A 54 -8.12 5.34 -7.07
N SER A 55 -9.14 4.71 -6.48
CA SER A 55 -9.43 4.80 -5.05
C SER A 55 -8.29 4.21 -4.21
N ILE A 56 -7.80 3.02 -4.58
CA ILE A 56 -6.68 2.34 -3.94
C ILE A 56 -5.40 3.18 -4.04
N ALA A 57 -5.10 3.72 -5.23
CA ALA A 57 -3.93 4.58 -5.43
C ALA A 57 -3.98 5.85 -4.58
N ALA A 58 -5.17 6.47 -4.44
CA ALA A 58 -5.35 7.62 -3.58
C ALA A 58 -5.14 7.26 -2.09
N ALA A 59 -5.63 6.10 -1.65
CA ALA A 59 -5.41 5.62 -0.28
C ALA A 59 -3.93 5.31 -0.01
N ALA A 60 -3.26 4.60 -0.92
CA ALA A 60 -1.84 4.27 -0.80
C ALA A 60 -0.95 5.52 -0.79
N SER A 61 -1.29 6.54 -1.58
CA SER A 61 -0.57 7.82 -1.57
C SER A 61 -0.67 8.49 -0.20
N ARG A 62 -1.83 8.49 0.45
CA ARG A 62 -1.99 9.03 1.81
C ARG A 62 -1.22 8.20 2.84
N SER A 63 -1.38 6.87 2.83
CA SER A 63 -0.75 5.98 3.81
C SER A 63 0.78 5.93 3.69
N SER A 64 1.32 6.15 2.49
CA SER A 64 2.77 6.20 2.26
C SER A 64 3.40 7.60 2.38
N GLY A 65 2.60 8.64 2.62
CA GLY A 65 3.11 10.01 2.61
C GLY A 65 3.58 10.49 1.23
N HIS A 66 2.93 10.03 0.16
CA HIS A 66 3.26 10.29 -1.25
C HIS A 66 4.61 9.72 -1.68
N ASP A 67 4.94 8.52 -1.20
CA ASP A 67 6.13 7.80 -1.63
C ASP A 67 6.06 7.47 -3.14
N ALA A 68 7.02 8.01 -3.90
CA ALA A 68 7.10 7.81 -5.34
C ALA A 68 7.35 6.35 -5.73
N GLU A 69 8.03 5.56 -4.88
CA GLU A 69 8.27 4.14 -5.11
C GLU A 69 6.97 3.33 -4.97
N VAL A 70 6.13 3.65 -3.99
CA VAL A 70 4.77 3.08 -3.83
C VAL A 70 3.90 3.40 -5.05
N HIS A 71 3.91 4.66 -5.50
CA HIS A 71 3.15 5.06 -6.69
C HIS A 71 3.60 4.29 -7.93
N ARG A 72 4.92 4.19 -8.15
CA ARG A 72 5.48 3.45 -9.29
C ARG A 72 5.08 1.98 -9.26
N ILE A 73 5.13 1.33 -8.08
CA ILE A 73 4.72 -0.07 -7.95
C ILE A 73 3.26 -0.27 -8.34
N LEU A 74 2.37 0.63 -7.92
CA LEU A 74 0.95 0.52 -8.28
C LEU A 74 0.71 0.66 -9.79
N VAL A 75 1.43 1.57 -10.44
CA VAL A 75 1.40 1.72 -11.90
C VAL A 75 1.91 0.44 -12.57
N ASP A 76 3.08 -0.04 -12.17
CA ASP A 76 3.71 -1.23 -12.74
C ASP A 76 2.81 -2.48 -12.54
N VAL A 77 2.13 -2.61 -11.39
CA VAL A 77 1.16 -3.69 -11.12
C VAL A 77 -0.07 -3.59 -12.03
N GLY A 78 -0.60 -2.39 -12.25
CA GLY A 78 -1.71 -2.17 -13.17
C GLY A 78 -1.36 -2.52 -14.61
N VAL A 79 -0.19 -2.05 -15.09
CA VAL A 79 0.34 -2.36 -16.42
C VAL A 79 0.65 -3.85 -16.55
N ALA A 80 1.25 -4.46 -15.53
CA ALA A 80 1.52 -5.89 -15.50
C ALA A 80 0.23 -6.70 -15.62
N HIS A 81 -0.88 -6.29 -15.02
CA HIS A 81 -2.15 -6.98 -15.19
C HIS A 81 -2.72 -6.87 -16.61
N GLU A 82 -2.62 -5.71 -17.25
CA GLU A 82 -3.09 -5.51 -18.64
C GLU A 82 -2.32 -6.39 -19.65
N HIS A 83 -1.06 -6.72 -19.34
CA HIS A 83 -0.17 -7.43 -20.25
C HIS A 83 0.17 -8.86 -19.84
N LEU A 84 -0.08 -9.24 -18.59
CA LEU A 84 0.28 -10.55 -18.07
C LEU A 84 -0.97 -11.32 -17.66
N ASP A 85 -1.28 -12.35 -18.41
CA ASP A 85 -2.41 -13.23 -18.15
C ASP A 85 -2.18 -14.05 -16.86
N GLY A 86 -2.83 -13.60 -15.78
CA GLY A 86 -3.02 -14.36 -14.56
C GLY A 86 -2.06 -14.03 -13.39
N PRO A 87 -2.18 -14.79 -12.27
CA PRO A 87 -1.52 -14.46 -11.01
C PRO A 87 -0.01 -14.75 -11.00
N ARG A 88 0.47 -15.67 -11.84
CA ARG A 88 1.88 -16.11 -11.86
C ARG A 88 2.87 -15.00 -12.26
N PRO A 89 2.67 -14.29 -13.38
CA PRO A 89 3.58 -13.21 -13.76
C PRO A 89 3.56 -12.05 -12.77
N LEU A 90 2.39 -11.72 -12.20
CA LEU A 90 2.28 -10.70 -11.17
C LEU A 90 3.06 -11.09 -9.90
N ARG A 91 3.04 -12.37 -9.51
CA ARG A 91 3.85 -12.90 -8.40
C ARG A 91 5.35 -12.80 -8.69
N ALA A 92 5.77 -13.11 -9.91
CA ALA A 92 7.17 -13.00 -10.32
C ALA A 92 7.65 -11.54 -10.27
N TYR A 93 6.85 -10.60 -10.81
CA TYR A 93 7.10 -9.17 -10.72
C TYR A 93 7.21 -8.71 -9.26
N ALA A 94 6.18 -8.98 -8.43
CA ALA A 94 6.15 -8.52 -7.05
C ALA A 94 7.30 -9.11 -6.21
N SER A 95 7.65 -10.38 -6.44
CA SER A 95 8.77 -11.06 -5.78
C SER A 95 10.11 -10.45 -6.17
N ALA A 96 10.32 -10.14 -7.46
CA ALA A 96 11.53 -9.49 -7.94
C ALA A 96 11.66 -8.08 -7.37
N ARG A 97 10.57 -7.29 -7.45
CA ARG A 97 10.54 -5.91 -6.98
C ARG A 97 10.76 -5.82 -5.48
N ARG A 98 10.20 -6.74 -4.69
CA ARG A 98 10.36 -6.79 -3.22
C ARG A 98 11.83 -6.91 -2.78
N ARG A 99 12.66 -7.55 -3.59
CA ARG A 99 14.11 -7.68 -3.32
C ARG A 99 14.89 -6.39 -3.59
N THR A 100 14.34 -5.48 -4.40
CA THR A 100 15.04 -4.28 -4.88
C THR A 100 14.54 -2.98 -4.26
N VAL A 101 13.33 -2.95 -3.69
CA VAL A 101 12.77 -1.73 -3.08
C VAL A 101 13.55 -1.31 -1.85
N ALA A 102 13.75 -0.01 -1.71
CA ALA A 102 14.47 0.59 -0.58
C ALA A 102 13.52 0.98 0.55
N GLY A 103 12.31 1.45 0.21
CA GLY A 103 11.35 1.97 1.17
C GLY A 103 10.56 0.89 1.94
N PRO A 104 10.35 1.04 3.26
CA PRO A 104 9.50 0.14 4.02
C PRO A 104 8.04 0.16 3.54
N ALA A 105 7.55 1.31 3.10
CA ALA A 105 6.20 1.47 2.54
C ALA A 105 6.01 0.67 1.24
N ALA A 106 6.96 0.79 0.31
CA ALA A 106 7.00 -0.01 -0.92
C ALA A 106 7.05 -1.52 -0.62
N ARG A 107 7.83 -1.91 0.40
CA ARG A 107 7.94 -3.29 0.83
C ARG A 107 6.65 -3.82 1.46
N ALA A 108 5.99 -3.04 2.30
CA ALA A 108 4.70 -3.38 2.91
C ALA A 108 3.61 -3.57 1.83
N LEU A 109 3.56 -2.69 0.83
CA LEU A 109 2.64 -2.84 -0.30
C LEU A 109 2.87 -4.18 -1.03
N LEU A 110 4.13 -4.49 -1.37
CA LEU A 110 4.50 -5.73 -2.07
C LEU A 110 4.25 -6.98 -1.23
N ASP A 111 4.43 -6.91 0.09
CA ASP A 111 4.06 -7.99 1.01
C ASP A 111 2.55 -8.27 0.95
N GLY A 112 1.73 -7.22 0.85
CA GLY A 112 0.29 -7.34 0.65
C GLY A 112 -0.09 -8.01 -0.66
N VAL A 113 0.55 -7.60 -1.76
CA VAL A 113 0.35 -8.20 -3.09
C VAL A 113 0.71 -9.69 -3.07
N LEU A 114 1.89 -10.04 -2.57
CA LEU A 114 2.36 -11.42 -2.53
C LEU A 114 1.50 -12.29 -1.62
N GLY A 115 1.17 -11.80 -0.42
CA GLY A 115 0.32 -12.53 0.52
C GLY A 115 -1.06 -12.82 -0.06
N ARG A 116 -1.62 -11.90 -0.86
CA ARG A 116 -2.88 -12.15 -1.56
C ARG A 116 -2.75 -13.14 -2.70
N LEU A 117 -1.70 -13.03 -3.51
CA LEU A 117 -1.43 -13.99 -4.59
C LEU A 117 -1.18 -15.41 -4.08
N GLU A 118 -0.59 -15.57 -2.90
CA GLU A 118 -0.44 -16.88 -2.25
C GLU A 118 -1.79 -17.50 -1.87
N GLN A 119 -2.74 -16.68 -1.39
CA GLN A 119 -4.09 -17.14 -1.06
C GLN A 119 -4.92 -17.54 -2.28
N VAL A 120 -4.74 -16.86 -3.41
CA VAL A 120 -5.42 -17.19 -4.67
C VAL A 120 -4.86 -18.48 -5.29
N GLY A 121 -3.59 -18.79 -5.02
CA GLY A 121 -2.92 -19.96 -5.57
C GLY A 121 -2.58 -19.83 -7.05
N ASP A 122 -2.15 -20.94 -7.66
CA ASP A 122 -1.85 -21.06 -9.09
C ASP A 122 -3.04 -21.53 -9.94
N GLY A 123 -4.23 -21.61 -9.32
CA GLY A 123 -5.43 -22.10 -9.98
C GLY A 123 -5.86 -21.17 -11.12
N PRO A 124 -6.44 -21.71 -12.21
CA PRO A 124 -7.00 -20.87 -13.26
C PRO A 124 -8.07 -19.96 -12.65
N VAL A 125 -8.02 -18.66 -12.99
CA VAL A 125 -9.11 -17.71 -12.70
C VAL A 125 -10.34 -18.25 -13.44
N ARG A 126 -11.23 -18.93 -12.71
CA ARG A 126 -12.49 -19.37 -13.29
C ARG A 126 -13.38 -18.14 -13.40
N LEU A 127 -13.41 -17.57 -14.61
CA LEU A 127 -14.50 -16.71 -15.03
C LEU A 127 -15.78 -17.54 -14.93
N ALA A 128 -16.57 -17.27 -13.89
CA ALA A 128 -17.92 -17.79 -13.73
C ALA A 128 -18.90 -16.89 -14.48
#